data_AF-A0A940JGC6-F1
#
_entry.id   AF-A0A940JGC6-F1
#
_cell.length_a   1.000
_cell.length_b   1.000
_cell.length_c   1.000
_cell.angle_alpha   90.00
_cell.angle_beta   90.00
_cell.angle_gamma   90.00
#
_symmetry.space_group_name_H-M   'P 1'
#
loop_
_entity.id
_entity.type
_entity.pdbx_description
1 polymer ?
#
loop_
_entity_poly.entity_id
_entity_poly.type
_entity_poly.pdbx_seq_one_letter_code
_entity_poly.pdbx_strand_id
1 'polypeptide(L)'
;EKTVDNNEELLLTAFNEKNMDNGFYKKRVSQNGDPDSLFMGPYFFAHDRKIKGNLMPNPYGIGMMPVKAANTNNWIVRRESAVEAPNYFFTKDFKIFKPLTHLEPQRKYNWYTTELVNYTQDNGIEGQGVLFKPKDFNPKNKYPVLLYYYEQYSSILNKFIPPAASESGKPNIPWYVSRGYLVFTPDNFFQKGWRNKSVKYSVDGAAKELTKRSYVDAERMGIMGLSQGGGFTNYILTHSNLFAAAFEGCGVSDRISAGLQWGGVNGEAGSRLGSSEMLNGTNMWDSSDQWVDESPVLNVHKVTTPLLIMHNKADGAVLFEQGIEMFTALRRWNKKVWLLQYDEGGHGVGSKDALDLTTRMTQYFDHYLKGKPPPCWMTSGIPRYLKGIENRYELDPAGYCSKDCKICQKKNYN
;
A
#
# COMPACT_ATOMS: atom_id res chain seq x y z
N GLU A 1 2.65 -31.96 -15.87
CA GLU A 1 2.85 -31.44 -17.23
C GLU A 1 1.68 -31.87 -18.10
N LYS A 2 1.20 -31.03 -19.01
CA LYS A 2 0.17 -31.38 -19.98
C LYS A 2 0.86 -31.45 -21.34
N THR A 3 0.83 -32.61 -21.98
CA THR A 3 1.36 -32.78 -23.35
C THR A 3 0.47 -32.01 -24.31
N VAL A 4 1.07 -31.12 -25.10
CA VAL A 4 0.38 -30.27 -26.08
C VAL A 4 0.67 -30.84 -27.48
N ASP A 5 -0.35 -30.99 -28.31
CA ASP A 5 -0.17 -31.47 -29.69
C ASP A 5 0.49 -30.37 -30.55
N ASN A 6 1.40 -30.73 -31.47
CA ASN A 6 2.03 -29.81 -32.39
C ASN A 6 1.01 -29.04 -33.26
N ASN A 7 -0.17 -29.59 -33.49
CA ASN A 7 -1.23 -28.93 -34.25
C ASN A 7 -2.21 -28.15 -33.37
N GLU A 8 -2.06 -28.17 -32.05
CA GLU A 8 -2.91 -27.45 -31.11
C GLU A 8 -2.76 -25.93 -31.27
N GLU A 9 -3.87 -25.22 -31.17
CA GLU A 9 -3.89 -23.76 -31.12
C GLU A 9 -4.02 -23.32 -29.66
N LEU A 10 -2.99 -22.63 -29.18
CA LEU A 10 -2.91 -22.09 -27.84
C LEU A 10 -3.50 -20.69 -27.78
N LEU A 11 -4.36 -20.46 -26.80
CA LEU A 11 -4.75 -19.12 -26.36
C LEU A 11 -3.78 -18.69 -25.25
N LEU A 12 -3.15 -17.54 -25.44
CA LEU A 12 -2.17 -16.99 -24.51
C LEU A 12 -2.73 -15.69 -23.92
N THR A 13 -2.63 -15.54 -22.59
CA THR A 13 -2.80 -14.24 -21.94
C THR A 13 -1.49 -13.46 -22.07
N ALA A 14 -1.56 -12.18 -22.43
CA ALA A 14 -0.39 -11.32 -22.55
C ALA A 14 -0.51 -10.07 -21.69
N PHE A 15 0.62 -9.61 -21.17
CA PHE A 15 0.72 -8.39 -20.36
C PHE A 15 1.94 -7.59 -20.83
N ASN A 16 1.74 -6.32 -21.13
CA ASN A 16 2.80 -5.44 -21.59
C ASN A 16 3.42 -4.72 -20.40
N GLU A 17 4.65 -5.08 -20.03
CA GLU A 17 5.35 -4.50 -18.89
C GLU A 17 5.78 -3.03 -19.07
N LYS A 18 5.54 -2.41 -20.23
CA LYS A 18 5.88 -0.99 -20.46
C LYS A 18 4.69 -0.07 -20.26
N ASN A 19 3.52 -0.48 -20.75
CA ASN A 19 2.30 0.34 -20.72
C ASN A 19 1.15 -0.31 -19.93
N MET A 20 1.37 -1.51 -19.39
CA MET A 20 0.43 -2.29 -18.57
C MET A 20 -0.85 -2.73 -19.28
N ASP A 21 -0.86 -2.70 -20.62
CA ASP A 21 -1.94 -3.27 -21.41
C ASP A 21 -2.01 -4.79 -21.20
N ASN A 22 -3.22 -5.32 -21.19
CA ASN A 22 -3.48 -6.76 -21.07
C ASN A 22 -4.40 -7.21 -22.19
N GLY A 23 -4.25 -8.48 -22.57
CA GLY A 23 -5.09 -9.06 -23.59
C GLY A 23 -4.65 -10.46 -23.97
N PHE A 24 -4.86 -10.80 -25.24
CA PHE A 24 -4.81 -12.16 -25.72
C PHE A 24 -4.06 -12.27 -27.04
N TYR A 25 -3.33 -13.36 -27.17
CA TYR A 25 -2.66 -13.79 -28.39
C TYR A 25 -3.07 -15.23 -28.69
N LYS A 26 -2.91 -15.64 -29.94
CA LYS A 26 -3.02 -17.05 -30.34
C LYS A 26 -1.71 -17.54 -30.90
N LYS A 27 -1.40 -18.81 -30.66
CA LYS A 27 -0.22 -19.46 -31.25
C LYS A 27 -0.54 -20.91 -31.62
N ARG A 28 -0.36 -21.27 -32.88
CA ARG A 28 -0.27 -22.68 -33.26
C ARG A 28 1.13 -23.19 -32.92
N VAL A 29 1.21 -24.32 -32.21
CA VAL A 29 2.50 -24.84 -31.71
C VAL A 29 3.50 -25.12 -32.84
N SER A 30 3.04 -25.66 -33.96
CA SER A 30 3.87 -25.94 -35.14
C SER A 30 4.24 -24.72 -35.98
N GLN A 31 3.61 -23.56 -35.76
CA GLN A 31 3.87 -22.38 -36.57
C GLN A 31 5.09 -21.63 -36.03
N ASN A 32 6.10 -21.37 -36.87
CA ASN A 32 7.26 -20.55 -36.49
C ASN A 32 6.89 -19.07 -36.29
N GLY A 33 7.73 -18.32 -35.57
CA GLY A 33 7.58 -16.87 -35.33
C GLY A 33 6.83 -16.51 -34.05
N ASP A 34 6.38 -15.26 -33.94
CA ASP A 34 5.66 -14.77 -32.76
C ASP A 34 4.18 -15.23 -32.75
N PRO A 35 3.50 -15.18 -31.59
CA PRO A 35 2.04 -15.34 -31.52
C PRO A 35 1.30 -14.23 -32.27
N ASP A 36 0.15 -14.55 -32.87
CA ASP A 36 -0.72 -13.55 -33.49
C ASP A 36 -1.49 -12.79 -32.41
N SER A 37 -1.48 -11.46 -32.48
CA SER A 37 -2.28 -10.62 -31.58
C SER A 37 -3.77 -10.77 -31.85
N LEU A 38 -4.56 -10.96 -30.79
CA LEU A 38 -6.02 -10.92 -30.84
C LEU A 38 -6.52 -9.58 -30.32
N PHE A 39 -6.09 -9.21 -29.12
CA PHE A 39 -6.44 -7.95 -28.48
C PHE A 39 -5.35 -7.56 -27.48
N MET A 40 -5.04 -6.27 -27.42
CA MET A 40 -4.25 -5.63 -26.36
C MET A 40 -4.85 -4.26 -26.09
N GLY A 41 -5.02 -3.92 -24.82
CA GLY A 41 -5.50 -2.58 -24.46
C GLY A 41 -5.50 -2.33 -22.95
N PRO A 42 -5.96 -1.15 -22.53
CA PRO A 42 -5.86 -0.66 -21.15
C PRO A 42 -6.96 -1.27 -20.26
N TYR A 43 -7.03 -2.59 -20.25
CA TYR A 43 -7.95 -3.40 -19.47
C TYR A 43 -7.15 -4.37 -18.62
N PHE A 44 -7.82 -5.03 -17.70
CA PHE A 44 -7.33 -6.19 -16.98
C PHE A 44 -8.35 -7.32 -17.15
N PHE A 45 -7.88 -8.48 -17.62
CA PHE A 45 -8.70 -9.67 -17.80
C PHE A 45 -8.28 -10.75 -16.81
N ALA A 46 -7.07 -11.26 -17.04
CA ALA A 46 -6.42 -12.26 -16.21
C ALA A 46 -4.92 -12.25 -16.50
N HIS A 47 -4.14 -12.61 -15.49
CA HIS A 47 -2.69 -12.72 -15.62
C HIS A 47 -2.14 -13.81 -14.69
N ASP A 48 -1.00 -14.41 -15.01
CA ASP A 48 -0.36 -15.38 -14.10
C ASP A 48 0.18 -14.65 -12.84
N ARG A 49 0.35 -15.37 -11.72
CA ARG A 49 1.00 -14.83 -10.51
C ARG A 49 2.49 -14.54 -10.71
N LYS A 50 3.11 -15.08 -11.76
CA LYS A 50 4.55 -14.94 -12.03
C LYS A 50 4.81 -14.13 -13.30
N ILE A 51 5.33 -12.91 -13.12
CA ILE A 51 6.02 -12.16 -14.18
C ILE A 51 7.51 -12.20 -13.86
N LYS A 52 8.34 -12.65 -14.81
CA LYS A 52 9.81 -12.73 -14.68
C LYS A 52 10.32 -13.52 -13.47
N GLY A 53 9.61 -14.59 -13.07
CA GLY A 53 10.04 -15.45 -11.94
C GLY A 53 9.84 -14.84 -10.55
N ASN A 54 9.49 -13.55 -10.47
CA ASN A 54 9.02 -12.95 -9.23
C ASN A 54 7.54 -13.32 -9.05
N LEU A 55 7.20 -13.85 -7.87
CA LEU A 55 5.82 -13.78 -7.39
C LEU A 55 5.49 -12.30 -7.37
N MET A 56 4.65 -11.82 -8.29
CA MET A 56 3.92 -10.61 -8.02
C MET A 56 2.80 -11.04 -7.07
N PRO A 57 2.86 -10.72 -5.77
CA PRO A 57 1.62 -10.65 -5.04
C PRO A 57 0.89 -9.44 -5.62
N ASN A 58 0.18 -9.61 -6.75
CA ASN A 58 -0.86 -8.65 -7.12
C ASN A 58 -1.84 -8.72 -5.95
N PRO A 59 -1.84 -7.76 -5.03
CA PRO A 59 -2.61 -7.90 -3.79
C PRO A 59 -4.11 -7.89 -4.09
N TYR A 60 -4.47 -7.56 -5.32
CA TYR A 60 -5.83 -7.47 -5.82
C TYR A 60 -6.20 -8.69 -6.70
N GLY A 61 -5.36 -9.72 -6.81
CA GLY A 61 -5.66 -11.00 -7.49
C GLY A 61 -5.22 -11.12 -8.97
N ILE A 62 -5.49 -12.27 -9.59
CA ILE A 62 -5.03 -12.62 -10.96
C ILE A 62 -6.11 -12.50 -12.05
N GLY A 63 -7.26 -11.91 -11.73
CA GLY A 63 -8.41 -11.88 -12.63
C GLY A 63 -9.09 -13.25 -12.75
N MET A 64 -9.85 -13.46 -13.83
CA MET A 64 -10.50 -14.74 -14.12
C MET A 64 -10.05 -15.26 -15.48
N MET A 65 -9.42 -16.44 -15.49
CA MET A 65 -9.02 -17.08 -16.75
C MET A 65 -10.24 -17.30 -17.65
N PRO A 66 -10.12 -17.10 -18.97
CA PRO A 66 -11.22 -17.31 -19.91
C PRO A 66 -11.84 -18.71 -19.78
N VAL A 67 -13.17 -18.79 -19.80
CA VAL A 67 -13.91 -20.04 -19.72
C VAL A 67 -14.47 -20.39 -21.10
N LYS A 68 -14.10 -21.55 -21.64
CA LYS A 68 -14.55 -22.05 -22.95
C LYS A 68 -15.80 -22.92 -22.82
N ALA A 69 -16.73 -22.80 -23.76
CA ALA A 69 -17.75 -23.82 -23.97
C ALA A 69 -17.14 -25.10 -24.60
N ALA A 70 -17.57 -26.28 -24.15
CA ALA A 70 -16.93 -27.55 -24.51
C ALA A 70 -16.77 -27.79 -26.03
N ASN A 71 -17.82 -27.49 -26.82
CA ASN A 71 -17.91 -27.90 -28.23
C ASN A 71 -18.01 -26.72 -29.20
N THR A 72 -17.70 -25.49 -28.76
CA THR A 72 -17.77 -24.30 -29.61
C THR A 72 -16.63 -23.34 -29.28
N ASN A 73 -16.34 -22.40 -30.17
CA ASN A 73 -15.41 -21.31 -29.90
C ASN A 73 -16.05 -20.16 -29.10
N ASN A 74 -17.02 -20.47 -28.24
CA ASN A 74 -17.67 -19.48 -27.38
C ASN A 74 -16.93 -19.39 -26.04
N TRP A 75 -16.64 -18.18 -25.61
CA TRP A 75 -15.92 -17.90 -24.38
C TRP A 75 -16.64 -16.88 -23.52
N ILE A 76 -16.49 -17.04 -22.21
CA ILE A 76 -16.78 -16.00 -21.23
C ILE A 76 -15.44 -15.51 -20.66
N VAL A 77 -15.25 -14.20 -20.67
CA VAL A 77 -14.10 -13.53 -20.04
C VAL A 77 -14.61 -12.54 -19.00
N ARG A 78 -13.81 -12.32 -17.95
CA ARG A 78 -13.99 -11.19 -17.03
C ARG A 78 -13.05 -10.09 -17.50
N ARG A 79 -13.55 -8.86 -17.62
CA ARG A 79 -12.76 -7.68 -17.98
C ARG A 79 -13.07 -6.56 -17.00
N GLU A 80 -12.05 -5.83 -16.60
CA GLU A 80 -12.13 -4.63 -15.79
C GLU A 80 -11.17 -3.56 -16.34
N SER A 81 -11.30 -2.34 -15.84
CA SER A 81 -10.29 -1.28 -15.99
C SER A 81 -10.20 -0.50 -14.68
N ALA A 82 -9.33 0.50 -14.58
CA ALA A 82 -9.33 1.41 -13.45
C ALA A 82 -10.69 2.11 -13.21
N VAL A 83 -11.48 2.32 -14.28
CA VAL A 83 -12.74 3.06 -14.26
C VAL A 83 -13.98 2.21 -14.53
N GLU A 84 -13.79 0.96 -14.97
CA GLU A 84 -14.85 -0.02 -15.22
C GLU A 84 -14.76 -1.17 -14.23
N ALA A 85 -15.79 -1.33 -13.41
CA ALA A 85 -15.88 -2.47 -12.51
C ALA A 85 -15.84 -3.80 -13.29
N PRO A 86 -15.38 -4.89 -12.67
CA PRO A 86 -15.28 -6.17 -13.34
C PRO A 86 -16.63 -6.67 -13.84
N ASN A 87 -16.73 -6.88 -15.15
CA ASN A 87 -17.91 -7.37 -15.83
C ASN A 87 -17.57 -8.58 -16.70
N TYR A 88 -18.59 -9.38 -17.02
CA TYR A 88 -18.45 -10.54 -17.90
C TYR A 88 -18.75 -10.16 -19.34
N PHE A 89 -17.99 -10.76 -20.26
CA PHE A 89 -18.12 -10.54 -21.70
C PHE A 89 -18.08 -11.88 -22.43
N PHE A 90 -18.91 -11.98 -23.46
CA PHE A 90 -18.88 -13.06 -24.43
C PHE A 90 -17.94 -12.72 -25.59
N THR A 91 -17.14 -13.68 -26.03
CA THR A 91 -16.33 -13.54 -27.26
C THR A 91 -16.24 -14.86 -28.01
N LYS A 92 -16.03 -14.78 -29.33
CA LYS A 92 -15.74 -15.95 -30.18
C LYS A 92 -14.29 -16.02 -30.66
N ASP A 93 -13.59 -14.88 -30.61
CA ASP A 93 -12.32 -14.66 -31.30
C ASP A 93 -11.30 -13.87 -30.48
N PHE A 94 -11.69 -13.41 -29.28
CA PHE A 94 -10.92 -12.49 -28.42
C PHE A 94 -10.54 -11.18 -29.12
N LYS A 95 -11.27 -10.79 -30.16
CA LYS A 95 -11.18 -9.49 -30.83
C LYS A 95 -12.38 -8.63 -30.49
N ILE A 96 -13.57 -9.24 -30.50
CA ILE A 96 -14.84 -8.59 -30.20
C ILE A 96 -15.41 -9.14 -28.89
N PHE A 97 -15.73 -8.25 -27.96
CA PHE A 97 -16.26 -8.58 -26.64
C PHE A 97 -17.67 -7.99 -26.49
N LYS A 98 -18.66 -8.86 -26.32
CA LYS A 98 -20.06 -8.47 -26.08
C LYS A 98 -20.35 -8.50 -24.58
N PRO A 99 -20.80 -7.41 -23.94
CA PRO A 99 -21.08 -7.41 -22.51
C PRO A 99 -22.21 -8.38 -22.17
N LEU A 100 -22.06 -9.12 -21.06
CA LEU A 100 -23.07 -9.99 -20.47
C LEU A 100 -23.61 -9.41 -19.15
N THR A 101 -22.83 -8.55 -18.50
CA THR A 101 -23.21 -7.88 -17.25
C THR A 101 -22.89 -6.39 -17.30
N HIS A 102 -23.57 -5.61 -16.46
CA HIS A 102 -23.42 -4.16 -16.35
C HIS A 102 -23.38 -3.71 -14.88
N LEU A 103 -22.28 -4.00 -14.19
CA LEU A 103 -22.00 -3.56 -12.83
C LEU A 103 -21.24 -2.23 -12.84
N GLU A 104 -21.75 -1.23 -12.11
CA GLU A 104 -21.14 0.10 -12.02
C GLU A 104 -21.16 0.71 -10.60
N PRO A 105 -20.65 0.01 -9.57
CA PRO A 105 -20.62 0.52 -8.19
C PRO A 105 -19.85 1.84 -8.04
N GLN A 106 -18.88 2.10 -8.92
CA GLN A 106 -18.07 3.31 -8.93
C GLN A 106 -18.88 4.61 -9.14
N ARG A 107 -20.06 4.54 -9.76
CA ARG A 107 -20.90 5.72 -10.06
C ARG A 107 -21.35 6.48 -8.81
N LYS A 108 -21.32 5.85 -7.64
CA LYS A 108 -21.73 6.45 -6.36
C LYS A 108 -20.64 7.31 -5.70
N TYR A 109 -19.44 7.36 -6.27
CA TYR A 109 -18.28 8.00 -5.67
C TYR A 109 -17.65 9.00 -6.63
N ASN A 110 -16.84 9.92 -6.08
CA ASN A 110 -15.86 10.66 -6.87
C ASN A 110 -14.71 9.70 -7.25
N TRP A 111 -15.01 8.83 -8.22
CA TRP A 111 -14.13 7.72 -8.60
C TRP A 111 -12.76 8.19 -9.07
N TYR A 112 -11.79 7.30 -9.15
CA TYR A 112 -10.45 7.65 -9.60
C TYR A 112 -10.24 7.38 -11.09
N THR A 113 -9.29 8.09 -11.67
CA THR A 113 -8.60 7.74 -12.92
C THR A 113 -7.14 7.42 -12.60
N THR A 114 -6.44 6.70 -13.48
CA THR A 114 -5.04 6.31 -13.29
C THR A 114 -4.15 6.90 -14.38
N GLU A 115 -2.88 7.13 -14.03
CA GLU A 115 -1.80 7.57 -14.92
C GLU A 115 -0.54 6.79 -14.57
N LEU A 116 0.12 6.22 -15.58
CA LEU A 116 1.43 5.61 -15.41
C LEU A 116 2.49 6.72 -15.42
N VAL A 117 3.26 6.82 -14.34
CA VAL A 117 4.32 7.82 -14.18
C VAL A 117 5.66 7.10 -14.20
N ASN A 118 6.55 7.53 -15.08
CA ASN A 118 7.96 7.15 -15.05
C ASN A 118 8.72 8.14 -14.17
N TYR A 119 9.66 7.67 -13.37
CA TYR A 119 10.48 8.50 -12.51
C TYR A 119 11.87 7.89 -12.28
N THR A 120 12.85 8.74 -12.02
CA THR A 120 14.19 8.32 -11.61
C THR A 120 14.25 8.25 -10.07
N GLN A 121 14.69 7.12 -9.54
CA GLN A 121 14.97 6.94 -8.12
C GLN A 121 16.21 7.74 -7.69
N ASP A 122 16.37 7.98 -6.39
CA ASP A 122 17.53 8.73 -5.87
C ASP A 122 18.90 8.06 -6.14
N ASN A 123 18.91 6.76 -6.46
CA ASN A 123 20.10 6.03 -6.88
C ASN A 123 20.28 5.95 -8.41
N GLY A 124 19.47 6.68 -9.19
CA GLY A 124 19.55 6.74 -10.66
C GLY A 124 18.83 5.59 -11.39
N ILE A 125 18.20 4.65 -10.69
CA ILE A 125 17.42 3.59 -11.34
C ILE A 125 16.10 4.17 -11.85
N GLU A 126 15.74 3.86 -13.08
CA GLU A 126 14.42 4.21 -13.64
C GLU A 126 13.33 3.30 -13.07
N GLY A 127 12.23 3.90 -12.62
CA GLY A 127 11.06 3.23 -12.07
C GLY A 127 9.76 3.71 -12.68
N GLN A 128 8.69 2.97 -12.43
CA GLN A 128 7.33 3.34 -12.79
C GLN A 128 6.43 3.33 -11.57
N GLY A 129 5.30 4.01 -11.64
CA GLY A 129 4.28 3.95 -10.60
C GLY A 129 2.94 4.42 -11.11
N VAL A 130 1.89 4.18 -10.33
CA VAL A 130 0.52 4.57 -10.69
C VAL A 130 0.11 5.79 -9.88
N LEU A 131 -0.24 6.87 -10.57
CA LEU A 131 -0.87 8.05 -10.00
C LEU A 131 -2.38 7.94 -10.15
N PHE A 132 -3.08 7.96 -9.01
CA PHE A 132 -4.53 7.96 -8.94
C PHE A 132 -5.03 9.38 -8.70
N LYS A 133 -5.95 9.83 -9.56
CA LYS A 133 -6.54 11.18 -9.55
C LYS A 133 -8.05 11.11 -9.41
N PRO A 134 -8.72 12.01 -8.67
CA PRO A 134 -10.17 12.01 -8.59
C PRO A 134 -10.81 12.36 -9.95
N LYS A 135 -12.04 11.92 -10.18
CA LYS A 135 -12.77 12.14 -11.44
C LYS A 135 -13.00 13.62 -11.72
N ASP A 136 -13.18 14.41 -10.67
CA ASP A 136 -13.31 15.87 -10.72
C ASP A 136 -11.95 16.61 -10.65
N PHE A 137 -10.84 15.91 -10.93
CA PHE A 137 -9.51 16.51 -10.94
C PHE A 137 -9.43 17.74 -11.84
N ASN A 138 -8.86 18.82 -11.30
CA ASN A 138 -8.63 20.07 -12.00
C ASN A 138 -7.15 20.46 -11.84
N PRO A 139 -6.36 20.52 -12.94
CA PRO A 139 -4.93 20.82 -12.87
C PRO A 139 -4.60 22.25 -12.39
N LYS A 140 -5.61 23.12 -12.22
CA LYS A 140 -5.45 24.45 -11.63
C LYS A 140 -5.44 24.43 -10.09
N ASN A 141 -5.88 23.35 -9.46
CA ASN A 141 -5.89 23.19 -8.00
C ASN A 141 -4.57 22.61 -7.50
N LYS A 142 -4.29 22.78 -6.20
CA LYS A 142 -3.20 22.11 -5.48
C LYS A 142 -3.75 20.98 -4.63
N TYR A 143 -3.20 19.78 -4.79
CA TYR A 143 -3.66 18.57 -4.11
C TYR A 143 -2.60 18.04 -3.14
N PRO A 144 -3.01 17.60 -1.92
CA PRO A 144 -2.16 16.78 -1.08
C PRO A 144 -1.95 15.40 -1.71
N VAL A 145 -0.79 14.81 -1.46
CA VAL A 145 -0.39 13.51 -2.03
C VAL A 145 -0.17 12.50 -0.93
N LEU A 146 -0.63 11.27 -1.14
CA LEU A 146 -0.30 10.12 -0.31
C LEU A 146 0.46 9.09 -1.13
N LEU A 147 1.65 8.69 -0.68
CA LEU A 147 2.40 7.61 -1.29
C LEU A 147 2.14 6.31 -0.51
N TYR A 148 1.77 5.25 -1.22
CA TYR A 148 1.62 3.91 -0.66
C TYR A 148 2.53 2.93 -1.40
N TYR A 149 3.36 2.21 -0.65
CA TYR A 149 4.38 1.35 -1.20
C TYR A 149 4.49 0.03 -0.43
N TYR A 150 4.88 -1.02 -1.15
CA TYR A 150 5.17 -2.32 -0.58
C TYR A 150 6.11 -3.09 -1.51
N GLU A 151 5.69 -3.26 -2.78
CA GLU A 151 6.37 -4.02 -3.83
C GLU A 151 6.37 -3.19 -5.13
N GLN A 152 6.15 -3.83 -6.28
CA GLN A 152 5.88 -3.17 -7.56
C GLN A 152 4.37 -3.12 -7.82
N TYR A 153 3.87 -1.94 -8.16
CA TYR A 153 2.45 -1.63 -8.32
C TYR A 153 2.07 -1.09 -9.70
N SER A 154 2.99 -0.77 -10.60
CA SER A 154 2.68 -0.36 -11.97
C SER A 154 1.71 -1.32 -12.68
N SER A 155 1.83 -2.62 -12.42
CA SER A 155 0.92 -3.64 -12.95
C SER A 155 -0.57 -3.47 -12.59
N ILE A 156 -0.91 -2.66 -11.59
CA ILE A 156 -2.30 -2.40 -11.19
C ILE A 156 -2.91 -1.21 -11.95
N LEU A 157 -2.19 -0.61 -12.91
CA LEU A 157 -2.62 0.57 -13.67
C LEU A 157 -4.07 0.47 -14.17
N ASN A 158 -4.41 -0.69 -14.73
CA ASN A 158 -5.71 -0.96 -15.35
C ASN A 158 -6.64 -1.78 -14.45
N LYS A 159 -6.40 -1.81 -13.13
CA LYS A 159 -7.16 -2.64 -12.22
C LYS A 159 -8.25 -1.87 -11.50
N PHE A 160 -9.41 -2.50 -11.35
CA PHE A 160 -10.48 -1.97 -10.52
C PHE A 160 -10.23 -2.35 -9.05
N ILE A 161 -10.00 -1.34 -8.23
CA ILE A 161 -9.81 -1.49 -6.78
C ILE A 161 -11.14 -1.11 -6.13
N PRO A 162 -11.87 -2.03 -5.49
CA PRO A 162 -13.13 -1.71 -4.85
C PRO A 162 -12.91 -0.78 -3.64
N PRO A 163 -13.84 0.14 -3.36
CA PRO A 163 -13.81 0.90 -2.12
C PRO A 163 -14.05 -0.08 -0.95
N ALA A 164 -13.20 0.00 0.05
CA ALA A 164 -13.27 -0.85 1.24
C ALA A 164 -12.73 -0.07 2.44
N ALA A 165 -13.03 -0.57 3.64
CA ALA A 165 -12.26 -0.21 4.82
C ALA A 165 -10.79 -0.63 4.64
N SER A 166 -9.90 -0.11 5.50
CA SER A 166 -8.50 -0.49 5.59
C SER A 166 -8.32 -1.92 6.14
N GLU A 167 -8.92 -2.89 5.45
CA GLU A 167 -8.85 -4.32 5.76
C GLU A 167 -7.40 -4.81 5.71
N SER A 168 -7.05 -5.67 6.65
CA SER A 168 -5.68 -6.07 6.98
C SER A 168 -4.74 -4.90 7.31
N GLY A 169 -5.25 -3.69 7.54
CA GLY A 169 -4.44 -2.49 7.80
C GLY A 169 -3.94 -1.76 6.55
N LYS A 170 -4.35 -2.17 5.33
CA LYS A 170 -3.90 -1.54 4.08
C LYS A 170 -4.68 -0.26 3.80
N PRO A 171 -4.05 0.85 3.38
CA PRO A 171 -4.81 2.03 2.96
C PRO A 171 -5.66 1.74 1.73
N ASN A 172 -6.93 2.14 1.75
CA ASN A 172 -7.81 2.00 0.59
C ASN A 172 -7.64 3.18 -0.38
N ILE A 173 -7.05 2.93 -1.55
CA ILE A 173 -6.78 3.97 -2.56
C ILE A 173 -8.06 4.73 -2.98
N PRO A 174 -9.16 4.07 -3.38
CA PRO A 174 -10.40 4.76 -3.77
C PRO A 174 -10.95 5.68 -2.67
N TRP A 175 -10.81 5.30 -1.41
CA TRP A 175 -11.28 6.08 -0.26
C TRP A 175 -10.61 7.44 -0.15
N TYR A 176 -9.29 7.50 -0.29
CA TYR A 176 -8.52 8.75 -0.22
C TYR A 176 -8.69 9.59 -1.49
N VAL A 177 -8.68 8.96 -2.66
CA VAL A 177 -8.86 9.69 -3.92
C VAL A 177 -10.23 10.37 -3.98
N SER A 178 -11.30 9.65 -3.57
CA SER A 178 -12.65 10.23 -3.49
C SER A 178 -12.76 11.41 -2.51
N ARG A 179 -11.75 11.63 -1.65
CA ARG A 179 -11.68 12.71 -0.66
C ARG A 179 -10.69 13.82 -1.04
N GLY A 180 -10.27 13.86 -2.30
CA GLY A 180 -9.41 14.92 -2.83
C GLY A 180 -7.94 14.77 -2.52
N TYR A 181 -7.47 13.55 -2.23
CA TYR A 181 -6.03 13.23 -2.29
C TYR A 181 -5.66 12.78 -3.70
N LEU A 182 -4.44 13.08 -4.11
CA LEU A 182 -3.75 12.23 -5.07
C LEU A 182 -3.13 11.07 -4.31
N VAL A 183 -3.18 9.87 -4.89
CA VAL A 183 -2.49 8.70 -4.33
C VAL A 183 -1.49 8.20 -5.35
N PHE A 184 -0.26 7.93 -4.92
CA PHE A 184 0.78 7.40 -5.79
C PHE A 184 1.34 6.09 -5.25
N THR A 185 1.50 5.10 -6.13
CA THR A 185 2.09 3.80 -5.77
C THR A 185 3.35 3.56 -6.60
N PRO A 186 4.55 3.88 -6.08
CA PRO A 186 5.82 3.65 -6.77
C PRO A 186 6.18 2.16 -6.82
N ASP A 187 6.90 1.77 -7.88
CA ASP A 187 7.56 0.47 -7.95
C ASP A 187 8.85 0.46 -7.13
N ASN A 188 8.95 -0.49 -6.21
CA ASN A 188 10.15 -0.68 -5.40
C ASN A 188 11.07 -1.72 -6.02
N PHE A 189 12.37 -1.43 -6.03
CA PHE A 189 13.41 -2.31 -6.59
C PHE A 189 14.40 -2.67 -5.49
N PHE A 190 14.38 -3.93 -5.04
CA PHE A 190 15.17 -4.34 -3.89
C PHE A 190 16.60 -4.71 -4.27
N GLN A 191 17.57 -4.01 -3.70
CA GLN A 191 18.95 -4.49 -3.66
C GLN A 191 19.11 -5.48 -2.51
N LYS A 192 19.83 -6.59 -2.75
CA LYS A 192 20.09 -7.60 -1.72
C LYS A 192 20.78 -6.93 -0.52
N GLY A 193 20.19 -7.14 0.66
CA GLY A 193 20.65 -6.60 1.94
C GLY A 193 20.33 -5.15 2.27
N TRP A 194 19.92 -4.36 1.28
CA TRP A 194 19.63 -2.92 1.45
C TRP A 194 18.18 -2.60 1.12
N ARG A 195 17.24 -3.43 1.60
CA ARG A 195 15.83 -3.34 1.20
C ARG A 195 15.19 -2.03 1.66
N ASN A 196 15.36 -1.62 2.93
CA ASN A 196 14.75 -0.38 3.40
C ASN A 196 15.34 0.83 2.66
N LYS A 197 16.66 0.86 2.49
CA LYS A 197 17.37 1.90 1.73
C LYS A 197 16.93 1.98 0.27
N SER A 198 16.70 0.84 -0.37
CA SER A 198 16.21 0.78 -1.75
C SER A 198 14.81 1.40 -1.88
N VAL A 199 13.90 1.07 -0.95
CA VAL A 199 12.55 1.65 -0.93
C VAL A 199 12.60 3.15 -0.66
N LYS A 200 13.48 3.62 0.24
CA LYS A 200 13.70 5.06 0.44
C LYS A 200 14.05 5.74 -0.88
N TYR A 201 14.98 5.18 -1.67
CA TYR A 201 15.33 5.77 -2.97
C TYR A 201 14.17 5.81 -3.95
N SER A 202 13.36 4.75 -3.97
CA SER A 202 12.14 4.70 -4.78
C SER A 202 11.12 5.76 -4.36
N VAL A 203 10.84 5.87 -3.07
CA VAL A 203 9.79 6.75 -2.53
C VAL A 203 10.21 8.23 -2.55
N ASP A 204 11.46 8.55 -2.21
CA ASP A 204 11.98 9.93 -2.30
C ASP A 204 12.07 10.41 -3.75
N GLY A 205 12.57 9.57 -4.66
CA GLY A 205 12.64 9.88 -6.09
C GLY A 205 11.25 10.09 -6.70
N ALA A 206 10.30 9.22 -6.37
CA ALA A 206 8.90 9.38 -6.73
C ALA A 206 8.30 10.69 -6.20
N ALA A 207 8.54 11.03 -4.94
CA ALA A 207 8.04 12.27 -4.36
C ALA A 207 8.58 13.49 -5.13
N LYS A 208 9.89 13.54 -5.39
CA LYS A 208 10.55 14.61 -6.18
C LYS A 208 10.04 14.69 -7.62
N GLU A 209 9.69 13.57 -8.24
CA GLU A 209 9.08 13.59 -9.57
C GLU A 209 7.66 14.18 -9.54
N LEU A 210 6.87 13.85 -8.52
CA LEU A 210 5.52 14.39 -8.39
C LEU A 210 5.52 15.91 -8.15
N THR A 211 6.48 16.46 -7.40
CA THR A 211 6.54 17.91 -7.14
C THR A 211 6.78 18.76 -8.39
N LYS A 212 7.26 18.16 -9.49
CA LYS A 212 7.38 18.85 -10.79
C LYS A 212 6.02 19.21 -11.41
N ARG A 213 4.93 18.59 -10.94
CA ARG A 213 3.57 18.84 -11.43
C ARG A 213 2.97 20.06 -10.73
N SER A 214 2.45 21.01 -11.49
CA SER A 214 1.90 22.27 -10.97
C SER A 214 0.73 22.08 -10.00
N TYR A 215 0.03 20.95 -10.06
CA TYR A 215 -1.10 20.63 -9.20
C TYR A 215 -0.73 19.84 -7.93
N VAL A 216 0.53 19.48 -7.74
CA VAL A 216 1.00 18.83 -6.51
C VAL A 216 1.37 19.90 -5.48
N ASP A 217 0.91 19.69 -4.24
CA ASP A 217 1.34 20.45 -3.08
C ASP A 217 2.50 19.71 -2.39
N ALA A 218 3.72 20.19 -2.62
CA ALA A 218 4.95 19.57 -2.12
C ALA A 218 5.06 19.59 -0.58
N GLU A 219 4.39 20.53 0.09
CA GLU A 219 4.39 20.63 1.55
C GLU A 219 3.37 19.69 2.19
N ARG A 220 2.50 19.05 1.38
CA ARG A 220 1.39 18.21 1.84
C ARG A 220 1.48 16.80 1.26
N MET A 221 2.67 16.21 1.38
CA MET A 221 2.93 14.83 1.01
C MET A 221 3.02 13.95 2.26
N GLY A 222 2.26 12.85 2.27
CA GLY A 222 2.34 11.83 3.30
C GLY A 222 2.69 10.45 2.75
N ILE A 223 3.14 9.56 3.64
CA ILE A 223 3.52 8.18 3.30
C ILE A 223 2.75 7.17 4.15
N MET A 224 2.47 6.01 3.57
CA MET A 224 1.78 4.91 4.23
C MET A 224 2.45 3.59 3.91
N GLY A 225 2.61 2.74 4.93
CA GLY A 225 3.09 1.37 4.76
C GLY A 225 2.52 0.43 5.82
N LEU A 226 2.43 -0.85 5.48
CA LEU A 226 2.00 -1.93 6.37
C LEU A 226 3.05 -3.05 6.32
N SER A 227 3.26 -3.80 7.40
CA SER A 227 4.20 -4.93 7.46
C SER A 227 5.62 -4.49 7.07
N GLN A 228 6.25 -5.11 6.07
CA GLN A 228 7.52 -4.63 5.51
C GLN A 228 7.45 -3.16 5.08
N GLY A 229 6.33 -2.71 4.52
CA GLY A 229 6.06 -1.30 4.22
C GLY A 229 6.02 -0.40 5.46
N GLY A 230 5.56 -0.92 6.61
CA GLY A 230 5.63 -0.21 7.89
C GLY A 230 7.09 -0.03 8.33
N GLY A 231 7.90 -1.07 8.21
CA GLY A 231 9.36 -0.98 8.42
C GLY A 231 10.06 -0.01 7.47
N PHE A 232 9.69 0.00 6.19
CA PHE A 232 10.19 0.97 5.22
C PHE A 232 9.80 2.41 5.60
N THR A 233 8.58 2.61 6.10
CA THR A 233 8.13 3.91 6.60
C THR A 233 8.98 4.38 7.76
N ASN A 234 9.23 3.51 8.75
CA ASN A 234 10.09 3.81 9.88
C ASN A 234 11.51 4.20 9.42
N TYR A 235 12.09 3.48 8.46
CA TYR A 235 13.41 3.80 7.90
C TYR A 235 13.44 5.12 7.11
N ILE A 236 12.42 5.38 6.30
CA ILE A 236 12.31 6.64 5.56
C ILE A 236 12.31 7.83 6.54
N LEU A 237 11.55 7.76 7.62
CA LEU A 237 11.46 8.86 8.59
C LEU A 237 12.75 9.16 9.34
N THR A 238 13.64 8.18 9.45
CA THR A 238 14.95 8.36 10.10
C THR A 238 16.05 8.81 9.14
N HIS A 239 15.77 8.81 7.83
CA HIS A 239 16.75 9.09 6.77
C HIS A 239 16.29 10.14 5.73
N SER A 240 15.06 10.64 5.85
CA SER A 240 14.43 11.60 4.93
C SER A 240 13.51 12.55 5.70
N ASN A 241 13.38 13.78 5.20
CA ASN A 241 12.54 14.83 5.78
C ASN A 241 11.52 15.38 4.77
N LEU A 242 11.25 14.63 3.68
CA LEU A 242 10.37 15.08 2.60
C LEU A 242 8.88 15.07 2.95
N PHE A 243 8.48 14.33 3.99
CA PHE A 243 7.07 14.02 4.24
C PHE A 243 6.51 14.76 5.45
N ALA A 244 5.30 15.29 5.30
CA ALA A 244 4.59 16.06 6.32
C ALA A 244 3.81 15.18 7.32
N ALA A 245 3.50 13.93 6.97
CA ALA A 245 2.87 12.96 7.84
C ALA A 245 3.13 11.52 7.38
N ALA A 246 3.10 10.56 8.30
CA ALA A 246 3.37 9.16 7.98
C ALA A 246 2.47 8.21 8.78
N PHE A 247 2.15 7.08 8.16
CA PHE A 247 1.48 5.95 8.80
C PHE A 247 2.30 4.69 8.63
N GLU A 248 2.55 3.99 9.72
CA GLU A 248 3.14 2.66 9.72
C GLU A 248 2.20 1.67 10.42
N GLY A 249 1.92 0.55 9.75
CA GLY A 249 1.13 -0.54 10.29
C GLY A 249 1.98 -1.78 10.48
N CYS A 250 1.99 -2.37 11.68
CA CYS A 250 2.66 -3.63 11.97
C CYS A 250 4.12 -3.71 11.45
N GLY A 251 4.86 -2.60 11.52
CA GLY A 251 6.21 -2.48 10.98
C GLY A 251 7.29 -3.03 11.91
N VAL A 252 8.41 -3.44 11.33
CA VAL A 252 9.64 -3.74 12.07
C VAL A 252 10.37 -2.43 12.34
N SER A 253 10.76 -2.18 13.59
CA SER A 253 11.52 -0.98 14.02
C SER A 253 12.96 -1.29 14.40
N ASP A 254 13.23 -2.53 14.81
CA ASP A 254 14.52 -3.03 15.24
C ASP A 254 14.80 -4.37 14.56
N ARG A 255 15.75 -4.38 13.62
CA ARG A 255 16.13 -5.59 12.90
C ARG A 255 16.91 -6.56 13.80
N ILE A 256 17.69 -6.04 14.73
CA ILE A 256 18.50 -6.83 15.66
C ILE A 256 17.56 -7.63 16.57
N SER A 257 16.64 -6.94 17.25
CA SER A 257 15.68 -7.61 18.13
C SER A 257 14.75 -8.54 17.33
N ALA A 258 14.25 -8.12 16.16
CA ALA A 258 13.41 -8.96 15.31
C ALA A 258 14.13 -10.24 14.83
N GLY A 259 15.44 -10.18 14.58
CA GLY A 259 16.24 -11.34 14.17
C GLY A 259 16.53 -12.32 15.31
N LEU A 260 16.63 -11.83 16.54
CA LEU A 260 16.87 -12.64 17.75
C LEU A 260 15.58 -13.18 18.39
N GLN A 261 14.41 -12.76 17.91
CA GLN A 261 13.12 -13.24 18.38
C GLN A 261 12.86 -14.69 17.97
N TRP A 262 12.12 -15.39 18.84
CA TRP A 262 11.56 -16.72 18.57
C TRP A 262 10.12 -16.62 18.08
N GLY A 263 9.75 -17.45 17.11
CA GLY A 263 8.43 -17.48 16.48
C GLY A 263 8.51 -17.10 15.00
N GLY A 264 7.38 -17.13 14.29
CA GLY A 264 7.36 -16.87 12.85
C GLY A 264 5.96 -16.63 12.31
N VAL A 265 5.86 -16.30 11.03
CA VAL A 265 4.58 -16.12 10.34
C VAL A 265 3.81 -17.44 10.40
N ASN A 266 2.50 -17.39 10.66
CA ASN A 266 1.62 -18.57 10.75
C ASN A 266 1.95 -19.57 11.88
N GLY A 267 2.54 -19.12 12.99
CA GLY A 267 2.76 -19.97 14.16
C GLY A 267 3.96 -20.91 14.04
N GLU A 268 4.89 -20.63 13.12
CA GLU A 268 6.18 -21.30 13.09
C GLU A 268 6.91 -21.09 14.42
N ALA A 269 7.26 -22.19 15.09
CA ALA A 269 8.06 -22.17 16.30
C ALA A 269 9.54 -22.34 15.95
N GLY A 270 10.21 -21.24 15.62
CA GLY A 270 11.62 -21.27 15.24
C GLY A 270 12.32 -19.93 15.38
N SER A 271 13.65 -19.94 15.23
CA SER A 271 14.45 -18.73 15.20
C SER A 271 14.19 -17.93 13.92
N ARG A 272 14.02 -16.61 14.06
CA ARG A 272 13.89 -15.68 12.93
C ARG A 272 15.23 -15.30 12.31
N LEU A 273 16.34 -15.71 12.91
CA LEU A 273 17.67 -15.24 12.57
C LEU A 273 18.00 -15.48 11.10
N GLY A 274 17.91 -16.73 10.63
CA GLY A 274 18.26 -17.06 9.24
C GLY A 274 17.41 -16.30 8.20
N SER A 275 16.11 -16.09 8.49
CA SER A 275 15.25 -15.28 7.61
C SER A 275 15.64 -13.80 7.62
N SER A 276 16.07 -13.28 8.76
CA SER A 276 16.50 -11.89 8.92
C SER A 276 17.86 -11.66 8.26
N GLU A 277 18.80 -12.60 8.41
CA GLU A 277 20.09 -12.57 7.71
C GLU A 277 19.91 -12.68 6.20
N MET A 278 18.98 -13.50 5.72
CA MET A 278 18.63 -13.56 4.29
C MET A 278 18.10 -12.22 3.78
N LEU A 279 17.25 -11.55 4.55
CA LEU A 279 16.68 -10.23 4.19
C LEU A 279 17.74 -9.11 4.23
N ASN A 280 18.60 -9.11 5.25
CA ASN A 280 19.71 -8.18 5.43
C ASN A 280 20.93 -8.53 4.56
N GLY A 281 20.94 -9.71 3.93
CA GLY A 281 21.99 -10.17 3.02
C GLY A 281 23.33 -10.50 3.71
N THR A 282 23.38 -10.42 5.04
CA THR A 282 24.57 -10.61 5.88
C THR A 282 24.14 -10.99 7.30
N ASN A 283 25.04 -11.60 8.07
CA ASN A 283 24.81 -11.80 9.51
C ASN A 283 25.10 -10.52 10.31
N MET A 284 24.56 -10.44 11.53
CA MET A 284 24.65 -9.22 12.34
C MET A 284 26.01 -8.99 13.00
N TRP A 285 26.85 -10.02 13.10
CA TRP A 285 28.16 -9.93 13.76
C TRP A 285 29.25 -9.43 12.80
N ASP A 286 29.16 -9.83 11.53
CA ASP A 286 30.10 -9.41 10.49
C ASP A 286 29.73 -8.05 9.87
N SER A 287 28.52 -7.54 10.14
CA SER A 287 28.01 -6.29 9.55
C SER A 287 27.12 -5.49 10.50
N SER A 288 27.59 -5.32 11.75
CA SER A 288 26.85 -4.63 12.81
C SER A 288 26.34 -3.25 12.42
N ASP A 289 27.17 -2.45 11.73
CA ASP A 289 26.80 -1.10 11.29
C ASP A 289 25.60 -1.09 10.33
N GLN A 290 25.51 -2.08 9.42
CA GLN A 290 24.37 -2.21 8.52
C GLN A 290 23.09 -2.56 9.28
N TRP A 291 23.17 -3.46 10.26
CA TRP A 291 22.03 -3.83 11.09
C TRP A 291 21.55 -2.67 11.97
N VAL A 292 22.46 -1.83 12.44
CA VAL A 292 22.15 -0.60 13.18
C VAL A 292 21.50 0.44 12.27
N ASP A 293 22.02 0.66 11.06
CA ASP A 293 21.43 1.58 10.06
C ASP A 293 20.01 1.14 9.68
N GLU A 294 19.84 -0.15 9.39
CA GLU A 294 18.57 -0.78 8.99
C GLU A 294 17.57 -0.95 10.16
N SER A 295 17.93 -0.51 11.38
CA SER A 295 17.07 -0.50 12.59
C SER A 295 16.61 0.94 12.93
N PRO A 296 15.46 1.40 12.41
CA PRO A 296 14.97 2.76 12.59
C PRO A 296 14.87 3.23 14.05
N VAL A 297 14.56 2.34 14.99
CA VAL A 297 14.40 2.73 16.41
C VAL A 297 15.66 3.39 16.98
N LEU A 298 16.84 3.01 16.47
CA LEU A 298 18.13 3.57 16.91
C LEU A 298 18.41 4.97 16.32
N ASN A 299 17.59 5.41 15.36
CA ASN A 299 17.76 6.67 14.64
C ASN A 299 16.59 7.67 14.86
N VAL A 300 15.70 7.42 15.82
CA VAL A 300 14.49 8.22 16.09
C VAL A 300 14.75 9.71 16.39
N HIS A 301 15.96 10.05 16.85
CA HIS A 301 16.35 11.44 17.12
C HIS A 301 16.31 12.32 15.85
N LYS A 302 16.51 11.70 14.67
CA LYS A 302 16.47 12.35 13.35
C LYS A 302 15.05 12.64 12.85
N VAL A 303 14.04 11.96 13.40
CA VAL A 303 12.65 12.06 12.92
C VAL A 303 12.08 13.45 13.16
N THR A 304 11.51 14.05 12.12
CA THR A 304 10.78 15.33 12.19
C THR A 304 9.31 15.18 11.82
N THR A 305 8.97 14.20 10.98
CA THR A 305 7.62 13.89 10.53
C THR A 305 6.78 13.28 11.67
N PRO A 306 5.54 13.75 11.89
CA PRO A 306 4.58 13.07 12.75
C PRO A 306 4.33 11.64 12.27
N LEU A 307 4.12 10.69 13.20
CA LEU A 307 3.88 9.28 12.87
C LEU A 307 2.63 8.73 13.55
N LEU A 308 1.74 8.10 12.76
CA LEU A 308 0.67 7.25 13.27
C LEU A 308 1.07 5.78 13.15
N ILE A 309 1.17 5.09 14.29
CA ILE A 309 1.48 3.66 14.36
C ILE A 309 0.18 2.89 14.58
N MET A 310 -0.03 1.80 13.84
CA MET A 310 -1.00 0.77 14.18
C MET A 310 -0.28 -0.55 14.39
N HIS A 311 -0.40 -1.14 15.58
CA HIS A 311 0.20 -2.44 15.89
C HIS A 311 -0.69 -3.21 16.85
N ASN A 312 -0.81 -4.52 16.64
CA ASN A 312 -1.82 -5.32 17.34
C ASN A 312 -1.18 -6.36 18.26
N LYS A 313 -1.89 -6.70 19.35
CA LYS A 313 -1.35 -7.59 20.39
C LYS A 313 -1.19 -9.04 19.94
N ALA A 314 -2.02 -9.51 19.02
CA ALA A 314 -1.99 -10.88 18.52
C ALA A 314 -1.22 -11.00 17.19
N ASP A 315 -0.38 -10.01 16.86
CA ASP A 315 0.45 -10.06 15.65
C ASP A 315 1.55 -11.12 15.78
N GLY A 316 1.33 -12.27 15.12
CA GLY A 316 2.30 -13.35 15.05
C GLY A 316 3.38 -13.14 13.98
N ALA A 317 3.20 -12.22 13.04
CA ALA A 317 4.16 -12.00 11.95
C ALA A 317 5.20 -10.96 12.33
N VAL A 318 4.81 -9.84 12.94
CA VAL A 318 5.71 -8.84 13.52
C VAL A 318 5.26 -8.58 14.96
N LEU A 319 6.05 -9.01 15.93
CA LEU A 319 5.65 -8.97 17.33
C LEU A 319 5.33 -7.54 17.78
N PHE A 320 4.32 -7.41 18.64
CA PHE A 320 3.76 -6.13 19.10
C PHE A 320 4.80 -5.19 19.72
N GLU A 321 5.84 -5.78 20.32
CA GLU A 321 6.97 -5.10 20.92
C GLU A 321 7.67 -4.15 19.94
N GLN A 322 7.71 -4.46 18.63
CA GLN A 322 8.31 -3.57 17.62
C GLN A 322 7.58 -2.21 17.57
N GLY A 323 6.25 -2.22 17.52
CA GLY A 323 5.46 -0.98 17.56
C GLY A 323 5.61 -0.23 18.89
N ILE A 324 5.73 -0.96 20.01
CA ILE A 324 5.96 -0.38 21.34
C ILE A 324 7.34 0.28 21.45
N GLU A 325 8.38 -0.37 20.95
CA GLU A 325 9.76 0.15 20.92
C GLU A 325 9.82 1.46 20.14
N MET A 326 9.29 1.49 18.92
CA MET A 326 9.25 2.70 18.08
C MET A 326 8.46 3.82 18.74
N PHE A 327 7.23 3.52 19.22
CA PHE A 327 6.39 4.50 19.92
C PHE A 327 7.10 5.10 21.13
N THR A 328 7.65 4.25 21.99
CA THR A 328 8.30 4.68 23.24
C THR A 328 9.55 5.51 22.96
N ALA A 329 10.38 5.09 22.00
CA ALA A 329 11.58 5.81 21.62
C ALA A 329 11.26 7.21 21.05
N LEU A 330 10.28 7.31 20.16
CA LEU A 330 9.80 8.58 19.62
C LEU A 330 9.21 9.50 20.71
N ARG A 331 8.41 8.94 21.64
CA ARG A 331 7.84 9.70 22.76
C ARG A 331 8.93 10.23 23.70
N ARG A 332 9.98 9.43 24.00
CA ARG A 332 11.14 9.87 24.79
C ARG A 332 11.90 11.01 24.13
N TRP A 333 11.98 11.01 22.80
CA TRP A 333 12.55 12.10 22.00
C TRP A 333 11.59 13.27 21.72
N ASN A 334 10.46 13.32 22.42
CA ASN A 334 9.43 14.36 22.27
C ASN A 334 8.92 14.53 20.82
N LYS A 335 8.90 13.45 20.05
CA LYS A 335 8.38 13.43 18.68
C LYS A 335 6.86 13.27 18.68
N LYS A 336 6.21 13.77 17.63
CA LYS A 336 4.75 13.65 17.43
C LYS A 336 4.42 12.24 16.97
N VAL A 337 3.88 11.42 17.88
CA VAL A 337 3.55 10.02 17.57
C VAL A 337 2.27 9.57 18.30
N TRP A 338 1.49 8.74 17.62
CA TRP A 338 0.31 8.06 18.15
C TRP A 338 0.41 6.56 17.91
N LEU A 339 -0.13 5.76 18.83
CA LEU A 339 -0.24 4.31 18.70
C LEU A 339 -1.70 3.89 18.78
N LEU A 340 -2.16 3.20 17.75
CA LEU A 340 -3.45 2.51 17.69
C LEU A 340 -3.20 1.03 17.96
N GLN A 341 -3.70 0.54 19.09
CA GLN A 341 -3.55 -0.85 19.51
C GLN A 341 -4.90 -1.57 19.49
N TYR A 342 -5.04 -2.56 18.61
CA TYR A 342 -6.19 -3.46 18.59
C TYR A 342 -5.83 -4.77 19.29
N ASP A 343 -6.60 -5.17 20.30
CA ASP A 343 -6.23 -6.28 21.19
C ASP A 343 -6.40 -7.63 20.51
N GLU A 344 -7.45 -7.79 19.71
CA GLU A 344 -7.76 -9.02 18.97
C GLU A 344 -7.19 -9.00 17.53
N GLY A 345 -6.51 -7.91 17.14
CA GLY A 345 -5.89 -7.79 15.83
C GLY A 345 -4.67 -8.68 15.69
N GLY A 346 -4.54 -9.36 14.56
CA GLY A 346 -3.34 -10.10 14.18
C GLY A 346 -2.37 -9.22 13.40
N HIS A 347 -1.81 -9.75 12.30
CA HIS A 347 -0.99 -8.97 11.35
C HIS A 347 -1.85 -8.08 10.44
N GLY A 348 -2.56 -7.14 11.06
CA GLY A 348 -3.62 -6.32 10.48
C GLY A 348 -4.93 -6.41 11.26
N VAL A 349 -5.92 -5.64 10.81
CA VAL A 349 -7.26 -5.55 11.41
C VAL A 349 -8.34 -5.83 10.38
N GLY A 350 -9.55 -6.21 10.81
CA GLY A 350 -10.67 -6.39 9.91
C GLY A 350 -12.01 -5.94 10.48
N SER A 351 -13.05 -5.93 9.65
CA SER A 351 -14.42 -5.62 10.07
C SER A 351 -14.53 -4.25 10.78
N LYS A 352 -15.05 -4.20 12.01
CA LYS A 352 -15.21 -2.96 12.78
C LYS A 352 -13.89 -2.22 13.06
N ASP A 353 -12.80 -2.96 13.24
CA ASP A 353 -11.49 -2.39 13.55
C ASP A 353 -10.86 -1.80 12.28
N ALA A 354 -11.11 -2.40 11.12
CA ALA A 354 -10.75 -1.79 9.84
C ALA A 354 -11.49 -0.47 9.59
N LEU A 355 -12.77 -0.37 9.99
CA LEU A 355 -13.54 0.88 9.91
C LEU A 355 -13.01 1.96 10.87
N ASP A 356 -12.68 1.60 12.11
CA ASP A 356 -12.05 2.52 13.08
C ASP A 356 -10.69 3.01 12.54
N LEU A 357 -9.85 2.08 12.05
CA LEU A 357 -8.55 2.42 11.47
C LEU A 357 -8.69 3.37 10.27
N THR A 358 -9.62 3.06 9.35
CA THR A 358 -9.90 3.92 8.19
C THR A 358 -10.25 5.34 8.64
N THR A 359 -11.10 5.46 9.65
CA THR A 359 -11.54 6.74 10.20
C THR A 359 -10.37 7.52 10.81
N ARG A 360 -9.58 6.88 11.69
CA ARG A 360 -8.45 7.52 12.36
C ARG A 360 -7.34 7.91 11.39
N MET A 361 -6.97 7.03 10.45
CA MET A 361 -6.00 7.38 9.41
C MET A 361 -6.48 8.56 8.57
N THR A 362 -7.76 8.59 8.19
CA THR A 362 -8.34 9.70 7.42
C THR A 362 -8.24 11.01 8.20
N GLN A 363 -8.63 11.01 9.47
CA GLN A 363 -8.57 12.23 10.31
C GLN A 363 -7.14 12.69 10.54
N TYR A 364 -6.22 11.77 10.75
CA TYR A 364 -4.79 12.05 10.90
C TYR A 364 -4.21 12.72 9.65
N PHE A 365 -4.44 12.15 8.46
CA PHE A 365 -3.95 12.76 7.23
C PHE A 365 -4.70 14.04 6.86
N ASP A 366 -6.01 14.14 7.14
CA ASP A 366 -6.77 15.37 6.89
C ASP A 366 -6.25 16.52 7.78
N HIS A 367 -5.84 16.23 9.02
CA HIS A 367 -5.22 17.22 9.89
C HIS A 367 -3.90 17.73 9.31
N TYR A 368 -2.96 16.82 9.03
CA TYR A 368 -1.62 17.22 8.59
C TYR A 368 -1.53 17.70 7.15
N LEU A 369 -2.34 17.14 6.24
CA LEU A 369 -2.23 17.37 4.81
C LEU A 369 -3.39 18.21 4.24
N LYS A 370 -4.39 18.57 5.04
CA LYS A 370 -5.46 19.50 4.62
C LYS A 370 -5.71 20.61 5.63
N GLY A 371 -4.98 20.64 6.74
CA GLY A 371 -5.15 21.65 7.78
C GLY A 371 -6.49 21.55 8.51
N LYS A 372 -7.16 20.39 8.50
CA LYS A 372 -8.38 20.21 9.29
C LYS A 372 -8.04 20.22 10.79
N PRO A 373 -8.99 20.62 11.66
CA PRO A 373 -8.82 20.45 13.10
C PRO A 373 -8.44 19.00 13.48
N PRO A 374 -7.58 18.80 14.49
CA PRO A 374 -7.26 17.46 14.97
C PRO A 374 -8.49 16.83 15.65
N PRO A 375 -8.69 15.50 15.59
CA PRO A 375 -9.70 14.81 16.38
C PRO A 375 -9.28 14.68 17.85
N CYS A 376 -10.26 14.57 18.76
CA CYS A 376 -10.04 14.45 20.20
C CYS A 376 -9.17 13.25 20.59
N TRP A 377 -9.21 12.15 19.84
CA TRP A 377 -8.31 11.01 20.09
C TRP A 377 -6.83 11.36 19.83
N MET A 378 -6.53 12.32 18.96
CA MET A 378 -5.15 12.78 18.74
C MET A 378 -4.68 13.74 19.83
N THR A 379 -5.55 14.61 20.34
CA THR A 379 -5.17 15.64 21.32
C THR A 379 -5.17 15.12 22.75
N SER A 380 -6.10 14.23 23.10
CA SER A 380 -6.30 13.78 24.48
C SER A 380 -6.08 12.27 24.70
N GLY A 381 -5.91 11.51 23.62
CA GLY A 381 -5.88 10.05 23.67
C GLY A 381 -7.20 9.45 24.15
N ILE A 382 -7.22 8.12 24.28
CA ILE A 382 -8.34 7.38 24.88
C ILE A 382 -7.80 6.68 26.14
N PRO A 383 -8.26 7.05 27.35
CA PRO A 383 -7.90 6.34 28.57
C PRO A 383 -8.22 4.85 28.45
N ARG A 384 -7.37 3.98 29.01
CA ARG A 384 -7.52 2.52 28.91
C ARG A 384 -8.92 2.01 29.29
N TYR A 385 -9.52 2.56 30.34
CA TYR A 385 -10.85 2.16 30.82
C TYR A 385 -12.01 2.61 29.92
N LEU A 386 -11.76 3.47 28.93
CA LEU A 386 -12.72 3.90 27.90
C LEU A 386 -12.48 3.20 26.55
N LYS A 387 -11.46 2.35 26.45
CA LYS A 387 -11.16 1.59 25.24
C LYS A 387 -12.35 0.70 24.87
N GLY A 388 -12.83 0.80 23.63
CA GLY A 388 -14.01 0.08 23.15
C GLY A 388 -15.36 0.68 23.58
N ILE A 389 -15.34 1.77 24.38
CA ILE A 389 -16.54 2.51 24.81
C ILE A 389 -16.61 3.85 24.09
N GLU A 390 -15.50 4.62 24.08
CA GLU A 390 -15.40 5.90 23.39
C GLU A 390 -14.44 5.84 22.20
N ASN A 391 -14.84 6.45 21.09
CA ASN A 391 -14.04 6.51 19.86
C ASN A 391 -13.22 7.81 19.78
N ARG A 392 -13.79 8.90 20.30
CA ARG A 392 -13.26 10.28 20.28
C ARG A 392 -12.96 10.82 18.89
N TYR A 393 -13.86 10.56 17.93
CA TYR A 393 -13.73 11.02 16.55
C TYR A 393 -14.08 12.50 16.37
N GLU A 394 -14.79 13.10 17.31
CA GLU A 394 -15.13 14.52 17.29
C GLU A 394 -13.89 15.40 17.16
N LEU A 395 -14.02 16.51 16.43
CA LEU A 395 -12.93 17.43 16.16
C LEU A 395 -12.68 18.34 17.38
N ASP A 396 -11.41 18.61 17.64
CA ASP A 396 -10.91 19.53 18.66
C ASP A 396 -10.34 20.79 17.99
N PRO A 397 -11.19 21.76 17.60
CA PRO A 397 -10.74 22.99 16.94
C PRO A 397 -9.86 23.88 17.83
N ALA A 398 -9.84 23.64 19.14
CA ALA A 398 -9.01 24.38 20.08
C ALA A 398 -7.57 23.83 20.15
N GLY A 399 -7.30 22.63 19.61
CA GLY A 399 -5.96 22.03 19.46
C GLY A 399 -5.28 21.61 20.78
N TYR A 400 -5.79 22.07 21.91
CA TYR A 400 -5.50 21.70 23.28
C TYR A 400 -6.76 22.01 24.07
N CYS A 401 -7.04 21.25 25.12
CA CYS A 401 -8.11 21.54 26.07
C CYS A 401 -8.23 23.04 26.34
N SER A 402 -9.25 23.66 25.73
CA SER A 402 -9.62 25.02 26.07
C SER A 402 -9.92 25.05 27.58
N LYS A 403 -9.78 26.22 28.21
CA LYS A 403 -10.17 26.41 29.61
C LYS A 403 -11.61 25.96 29.90
N ASP A 404 -12.43 25.79 28.85
CA ASP A 404 -13.83 25.41 28.89
C ASP A 404 -14.08 23.91 28.61
N CYS A 405 -13.04 23.10 28.40
CA CYS A 405 -13.19 21.66 28.19
C CYS A 405 -13.59 20.95 29.50
N LYS A 406 -14.86 20.53 29.58
CA LYS A 406 -15.46 19.83 30.74
C LYS A 406 -14.72 18.55 31.16
N ILE A 407 -14.03 17.87 30.23
CA ILE A 407 -13.24 16.66 30.51
C ILE A 407 -11.88 17.01 31.13
N CYS A 408 -11.26 18.12 30.74
CA CYS A 408 -10.00 18.58 31.32
C CYS A 408 -10.17 19.29 32.67
N GLN A 409 -11.28 19.99 32.88
CA GLN A 409 -11.64 20.51 34.20
C GLN A 409 -11.79 19.38 35.24
N LYS A 410 -12.19 18.17 34.82
CA LYS A 410 -12.24 16.97 35.68
C LYS A 410 -10.88 16.31 35.95
N LYS A 411 -9.85 16.55 35.14
CA LYS A 411 -8.51 15.95 35.32
C LYS A 411 -7.54 16.79 36.15
N ASN A 412 -7.82 18.08 36.37
CA ASN A 412 -7.01 18.96 37.22
C ASN A 412 -7.34 18.88 38.72
N TYR A 413 -8.07 17.86 39.14
CA TYR A 413 -8.27 17.49 40.54
C TYR A 413 -7.85 16.02 40.72
N ASN A 414 -6.55 15.82 40.97
CA ASN A 414 -5.94 14.81 41.86
C ASN A 414 -4.43 14.73 41.61
#